data_AF-A0A380WSY7-F1
#
_entry.id   AF-A0A380WSY7-F1
#
_cell.length_a   1.000
_cell.length_b   1.000
_cell.length_c   1.000
_cell.angle_alpha   90.00
_cell.angle_beta   90.00
_cell.angle_gamma   90.00
#
_symmetry.space_group_name_H-M   'P 1'
#
loop_
_entity.id
_entity.type
_entity.pdbx_description
1 polymer ?
#
loop_
_entity_poly.entity_id
_entity_poly.type
_entity_poly.pdbx_seq_one_letter_code
_entity_poly.pdbx_strand_id
1 'polypeptide(L)'
;MNQSALAATGLYAALNALILLWLTMATALVRRKHMVVIGDGGVADLGRTMRGHANAIENIPVMLVLLGLAAALGAPTVAIHVLGATFTFGRAVHAWHFTHERAAQWQRAAGFGLSLLTLGAAALGVLGHALVLL
;
A
#
# COMPACT_ATOMS: atom_id res chain seq x y z
N MET A 1 -8.60 -24.62 2.12
CA MET A 1 -8.05 -23.24 2.23
C MET A 1 -6.93 -23.25 3.26
N ASN A 2 -5.77 -22.70 2.92
CA ASN A 2 -4.63 -22.63 3.84
C ASN A 2 -4.89 -21.52 4.89
N GLN A 3 -5.27 -21.91 6.11
CA GLN A 3 -5.57 -20.96 7.20
C GLN A 3 -4.39 -20.03 7.50
N SER A 4 -3.16 -20.55 7.46
CA SER A 4 -1.95 -19.76 7.69
C SER A 4 -1.73 -18.72 6.60
N ALA A 5 -2.02 -19.03 5.33
CA ALA A 5 -1.94 -18.06 4.23
C ALA A 5 -2.98 -16.94 4.37
N LEU A 6 -4.22 -17.26 4.77
CA LEU A 6 -5.25 -16.25 5.02
C LEU A 6 -4.92 -15.38 6.24
N ALA A 7 -4.39 -15.97 7.31
CA ALA A 7 -3.91 -15.21 8.47
C ALA A 7 -2.78 -14.25 8.09
N ALA A 8 -1.84 -14.68 7.23
CA ALA A 8 -0.79 -13.82 6.70
C ALA A 8 -1.39 -12.67 5.86
N THR A 9 -2.36 -12.93 4.99
CA THR A 9 -3.07 -11.86 4.26
C THR A 9 -3.73 -10.87 5.22
N GLY A 10 -4.42 -11.36 6.26
CA GLY A 10 -5.05 -10.53 7.28
C GLY A 10 -4.06 -9.64 8.03
N LEU A 11 -2.87 -10.17 8.36
CA LEU A 11 -1.78 -9.39 8.95
C LEU A 11 -1.40 -8.20 8.06
N TYR A 12 -1.14 -8.44 6.77
CA TYR A 12 -0.76 -7.35 5.88
C TYR A 12 -1.91 -6.39 5.56
N ALA A 13 -3.15 -6.86 5.55
CA ALA A 13 -4.31 -5.98 5.48
C ALA A 13 -4.36 -5.00 6.66
N ALA A 14 -4.18 -5.50 7.89
CA ALA A 14 -4.13 -4.67 9.08
C ALA A 14 -2.96 -3.66 9.04
N LEU A 15 -1.75 -4.11 8.69
CA LEU A 15 -0.59 -3.22 8.62
C LEU A 15 -0.75 -2.11 7.58
N ASN A 16 -1.27 -2.43 6.39
CA ASN A 16 -1.52 -1.41 5.37
C ASN A 16 -2.69 -0.47 5.74
N ALA A 17 -3.69 -0.95 6.48
CA ALA A 17 -4.72 -0.09 7.04
C ALA A 17 -4.13 0.92 8.04
N LEU A 18 -3.17 0.51 8.87
CA LEU A 18 -2.46 1.44 9.76
C LEU A 18 -1.66 2.50 8.97
N ILE A 19 -1.06 2.14 7.84
CA ILE A 19 -0.38 3.11 6.94
C ILE A 19 -1.39 4.10 6.35
N LEU A 20 -2.58 3.63 5.93
CA LEU A 20 -3.65 4.50 5.45
C LEU A 20 -4.16 5.44 6.54
N LEU A 21 -4.32 4.97 7.78
CA LEU A 21 -4.68 5.81 8.92
C LEU A 21 -3.63 6.87 9.22
N TRP A 22 -2.34 6.51 9.12
CA TRP A 22 -1.24 7.47 9.25
C TRP A 22 -1.33 8.58 8.20
N LEU A 23 -1.48 8.24 6.91
CA LEU A 23 -1.63 9.22 5.82
C LEU A 23 -2.90 10.08 5.97
N THR A 24 -3.98 9.47 6.43
CA THR A 24 -5.24 10.17 6.74
C THR A 24 -5.02 11.23 7.81
N MET A 25 -4.40 10.85 8.93
CA MET A 25 -4.11 11.76 10.02
C MET A 25 -3.14 12.86 9.60
N ALA A 26 -2.06 12.51 8.89
CA ALA A 26 -1.09 13.48 8.39
C ALA A 26 -1.76 14.54 7.49
N THR A 27 -2.61 14.11 6.55
CA THR A 27 -3.36 15.02 5.67
C THR A 27 -4.30 15.91 6.48
N ALA A 28 -5.03 15.35 7.46
CA ALA A 28 -5.96 16.09 8.30
C ALA A 28 -5.26 17.14 9.18
N LEU A 29 -4.10 16.82 9.73
CA LEU A 29 -3.30 17.74 10.56
C LEU A 29 -2.79 18.94 9.72
N VAL A 30 -2.25 18.69 8.53
CA VAL A 30 -1.80 19.78 7.63
C VAL A 30 -2.98 20.63 7.17
N ARG A 31 -4.12 20.00 6.87
CA ARG A 31 -5.36 20.69 6.49
C ARG A 31 -5.85 21.62 7.59
N ARG A 32 -5.92 21.12 8.83
CA ARG A 32 -6.34 21.89 10.00
C ARG A 32 -5.38 23.05 10.28
N LYS A 33 -4.07 22.82 10.17
CA LYS A 33 -3.04 23.86 10.38
C LYS A 33 -3.23 25.06 9.44
N HIS A 34 -3.64 24.82 8.20
CA HIS A 34 -3.78 25.86 7.17
C HIS A 34 -5.23 26.26 6.89
N MET A 35 -6.21 25.75 7.67
CA MET A 35 -7.64 26.09 7.54
C MET A 35 -8.22 25.85 6.14
N VAL A 36 -7.70 24.85 5.40
CA VAL A 36 -8.15 24.55 4.03
C VAL A 36 -9.36 23.61 4.07
N VAL A 37 -10.52 24.03 3.57
CA VAL A 37 -11.74 23.20 3.60
C VAL A 37 -11.70 22.10 2.53
N ILE A 38 -11.39 22.45 1.28
CA ILE A 38 -11.38 21.54 0.12
C ILE A 38 -10.13 21.75 -0.73
N GLY A 39 -9.69 20.71 -1.43
CA GLY A 39 -8.47 20.73 -2.22
C GLY A 39 -7.23 20.90 -1.35
N ASP A 40 -6.17 21.46 -1.94
CA ASP A 40 -4.89 21.75 -1.29
C ASP A 40 -4.74 23.23 -0.85
N GLY A 41 -5.62 24.13 -1.33
CA GLY A 41 -5.58 25.56 -0.99
C GLY A 41 -4.29 26.27 -1.40
N GLY A 42 -3.53 25.72 -2.36
CA GLY A 42 -2.20 26.23 -2.72
C GLY A 42 -1.09 25.92 -1.71
N VAL A 43 -1.38 25.12 -0.67
CA VAL A 43 -0.40 24.72 0.35
C VAL A 43 0.37 23.50 -0.16
N ALA A 44 1.65 23.71 -0.48
CA ALA A 44 2.52 22.66 -1.05
C ALA A 44 2.56 21.38 -0.18
N ASP A 45 2.66 21.52 1.15
CA ASP A 45 2.65 20.40 2.09
C ASP A 45 1.35 19.60 2.06
N LEU A 46 0.21 20.28 1.90
CA LEU A 46 -1.09 19.63 1.80
C LEU A 46 -1.20 18.88 0.48
N GLY A 47 -0.79 19.49 -0.64
CA GLY A 47 -0.73 18.82 -1.94
C GLY A 47 0.15 17.57 -1.92
N ARG A 48 1.32 17.64 -1.26
CA ARG A 48 2.23 16.50 -1.09
C ARG A 48 1.57 15.38 -0.28
N THR A 49 1.09 15.66 0.91
CA THR A 49 0.45 14.64 1.78
C THR A 49 -0.78 14.01 1.11
N MET A 50 -1.63 14.83 0.45
CA MET A 50 -2.76 14.35 -0.34
C MET A 50 -2.35 13.39 -1.46
N ARG A 51 -1.25 13.67 -2.18
CA ARG A 51 -0.77 12.77 -3.24
C ARG A 51 -0.26 11.44 -2.68
N GLY A 52 0.37 11.46 -1.52
CA GLY A 52 0.77 10.26 -0.79
C GLY A 52 -0.44 9.40 -0.41
N HIS A 53 -1.48 10.03 0.15
CA HIS A 53 -2.74 9.36 0.49
C HIS A 53 -3.44 8.78 -0.75
N ALA A 54 -3.62 9.59 -1.79
CA ALA A 54 -4.27 9.16 -3.02
C ALA A 54 -3.53 7.96 -3.66
N ASN A 55 -2.20 7.99 -3.70
CA ASN A 55 -1.43 6.85 -4.19
C ASN A 55 -1.61 5.59 -3.31
N ALA A 56 -1.79 5.75 -2.00
CA ALA A 56 -2.04 4.62 -1.10
C ALA A 56 -3.41 3.99 -1.35
N ILE A 57 -4.47 4.79 -1.51
CA ILE A 57 -5.82 4.26 -1.76
C ILE A 57 -5.97 3.66 -3.17
N GLU A 58 -5.17 4.10 -4.13
CA GLU A 58 -5.13 3.51 -5.48
C GLU A 58 -4.48 2.12 -5.52
N ASN A 59 -3.47 1.86 -4.67
CA ASN A 59 -2.63 0.66 -4.79
C ASN A 59 -2.88 -0.39 -3.68
N ILE A 60 -3.08 0.05 -2.43
CA ILE A 60 -3.21 -0.86 -1.28
C ILE A 60 -4.42 -1.80 -1.45
N PRO A 61 -5.65 -1.32 -1.74
CA PRO A 61 -6.81 -2.20 -1.84
C PRO A 61 -6.64 -3.30 -2.89
N VAL A 62 -6.11 -2.95 -4.06
CA VAL A 62 -5.85 -3.89 -5.15
C VAL A 62 -4.89 -4.98 -4.70
N MET A 63 -3.78 -4.61 -4.04
CA MET A 63 -2.82 -5.59 -3.53
C MET A 63 -3.45 -6.53 -2.49
N LEU A 64 -4.24 -6.00 -1.56
CA LEU A 64 -4.87 -6.81 -0.51
C LEU A 64 -5.88 -7.81 -1.09
N VAL A 65 -6.64 -7.40 -2.12
CA VAL A 65 -7.53 -8.30 -2.86
C VAL A 65 -6.72 -9.41 -3.54
N LEU A 66 -5.61 -9.07 -4.21
CA LEU A 66 -4.74 -10.05 -4.87
C LEU A 66 -4.12 -11.05 -3.87
N LEU A 67 -3.67 -10.60 -2.70
CA LEU A 67 -3.16 -11.49 -1.65
C LEU A 67 -4.26 -12.42 -1.10
N GLY A 68 -5.47 -11.91 -0.93
CA GLY A 68 -6.62 -12.72 -0.50
C GLY A 68 -6.96 -13.80 -1.53
N LEU A 69 -7.01 -13.42 -2.81
CA LEU A 69 -7.25 -14.36 -3.91
C LEU A 69 -6.11 -15.38 -4.03
N ALA A 70 -4.85 -14.96 -3.95
CA ALA A 70 -3.71 -15.86 -3.99
C ALA A 70 -3.79 -16.91 -2.86
N ALA A 71 -4.09 -16.48 -1.63
CA ALA A 71 -4.27 -17.39 -0.50
C ALA A 71 -5.47 -18.34 -0.70
N ALA A 72 -6.58 -17.85 -1.26
CA ALA A 72 -7.77 -18.65 -1.54
C ALA A 72 -7.54 -19.70 -2.65
N LEU A 73 -6.76 -19.34 -3.68
CA LEU A 73 -6.37 -20.21 -4.79
C LEU A 73 -5.21 -21.16 -4.46
N GLY A 74 -4.77 -21.21 -3.20
CA GLY A 74 -3.81 -22.19 -2.71
C GLY A 74 -2.34 -21.78 -2.81
N ALA A 75 -2.02 -20.50 -2.99
CA ALA A 75 -0.63 -20.04 -2.93
C ALA A 75 0.00 -20.38 -1.56
N PRO A 76 1.30 -20.75 -1.53
CA PRO A 76 1.97 -21.08 -0.29
C PRO A 76 2.09 -19.87 0.64
N THR A 77 1.98 -20.07 1.96
CA THR A 77 2.04 -19.01 2.97
C THR A 77 3.31 -18.16 2.87
N VAL A 78 4.44 -18.78 2.50
CA VAL A 78 5.71 -18.07 2.30
C VAL A 78 5.59 -17.02 1.18
N ALA A 79 4.90 -17.32 0.08
CA ALA A 79 4.70 -16.36 -1.00
C ALA A 79 3.87 -15.15 -0.54
N ILE A 80 2.82 -15.39 0.27
CA ILE A 80 2.01 -14.32 0.87
C ILE A 80 2.87 -13.42 1.77
N HIS A 81 3.76 -13.99 2.59
CA HIS A 81 4.68 -13.22 3.42
C HIS A 81 5.67 -12.39 2.60
N VAL A 82 6.31 -12.99 1.59
CA VAL A 82 7.27 -12.27 0.75
C VAL A 82 6.61 -11.09 0.03
N LEU A 83 5.46 -11.33 -0.61
CA LEU A 83 4.72 -10.30 -1.33
C LEU A 83 4.17 -9.23 -0.38
N GLY A 84 3.48 -9.65 0.69
CA GLY A 84 2.86 -8.77 1.67
C GLY A 84 3.87 -7.92 2.43
N ALA A 85 4.98 -8.51 2.92
CA ALA A 85 6.01 -7.78 3.64
C ALA A 85 6.69 -6.75 2.75
N THR A 86 7.10 -7.14 1.55
CA THR A 86 7.79 -6.27 0.60
C THR A 86 6.91 -5.11 0.16
N PHE A 87 5.64 -5.38 -0.17
CA PHE A 87 4.67 -4.34 -0.51
C PHE A 87 4.45 -3.37 0.66
N THR A 88 4.17 -3.90 1.85
CA THR A 88 3.90 -3.10 3.06
C THR A 88 5.09 -2.21 3.43
N PHE A 89 6.32 -2.75 3.37
CA PHE A 89 7.53 -1.98 3.58
C PHE A 89 7.68 -0.86 2.54
N GLY A 90 7.48 -1.17 1.25
CA GLY A 90 7.46 -0.16 0.19
C GLY A 90 6.44 0.96 0.45
N ARG A 91 5.22 0.60 0.90
CA ARG A 91 4.18 1.57 1.28
C ARG A 91 4.58 2.46 2.46
N ALA A 92 5.21 1.88 3.49
CA ALA A 92 5.65 2.65 4.65
C ALA A 92 6.75 3.66 4.27
N VAL A 93 7.74 3.23 3.48
CA VAL A 93 8.81 4.11 2.97
C VAL A 93 8.25 5.20 2.05
N HIS A 94 7.29 4.85 1.19
CA HIS A 94 6.64 5.82 0.31
C HIS A 94 5.79 6.83 1.10
N ALA A 95 5.02 6.37 2.09
CA ALA A 95 4.23 7.24 2.97
C ALA A 95 5.13 8.20 3.78
N TRP A 96 6.27 7.72 4.26
CA TRP A 96 7.28 8.56 4.92
C TRP A 96 7.71 9.72 4.03
N HIS A 97 7.98 9.44 2.75
CA HIS A 97 8.36 10.48 1.79
C HIS A 97 7.31 11.58 1.65
N PHE A 98 6.02 11.25 1.62
CA PHE A 98 4.97 12.26 1.45
C PHE A 98 4.59 12.99 2.73
N THR A 99 4.93 12.45 3.90
CA THR A 99 4.61 13.06 5.21
C THR A 99 5.73 13.93 5.79
N HIS A 100 6.94 13.85 5.22
CA HIS A 100 8.09 14.61 5.69
C HIS A 100 8.66 15.47 4.56
N GLU A 101 8.68 16.79 4.74
CA GLU A 101 9.13 17.76 3.74
C GLU A 101 10.56 17.48 3.24
N ARG A 102 11.48 17.19 4.19
CA ARG A 102 12.91 16.92 3.94
C ARG A 102 13.23 15.46 3.62
N ALA A 103 12.21 14.62 3.37
CA ALA A 103 12.42 13.23 3.01
C ALA A 103 13.23 13.10 1.71
N ALA A 104 14.11 12.10 1.67
CA ALA A 104 14.98 11.87 0.52
C ALA A 104 14.17 11.41 -0.70
N GLN A 105 14.57 11.86 -1.89
CA GLN A 105 13.85 11.56 -3.14
C GLN A 105 13.87 10.07 -3.49
N TRP A 106 14.91 9.34 -3.11
CA TRP A 106 15.01 7.90 -3.34
C TRP A 106 13.88 7.12 -2.65
N GLN A 107 13.35 7.62 -1.52
CA GLN A 107 12.26 6.97 -0.78
C GLN A 107 10.97 6.91 -1.61
N ARG A 108 10.72 7.94 -2.43
CA ARG A 108 9.61 7.94 -3.38
C ARG A 108 9.79 6.83 -4.43
N ALA A 109 10.95 6.82 -5.09
CA ALA A 109 11.23 5.90 -6.20
C ALA A 109 11.31 4.44 -5.72
N ALA A 110 12.06 4.16 -4.66
CA ALA A 110 12.22 2.82 -4.12
C ALA A 110 10.90 2.29 -3.54
N GLY A 111 10.19 3.10 -2.75
CA GLY A 111 8.91 2.71 -2.18
C GLY A 111 7.87 2.38 -3.25
N PHE A 112 7.77 3.22 -4.29
CA PHE A 112 6.88 2.98 -5.42
C PHE A 112 7.30 1.76 -6.24
N GLY A 113 8.60 1.62 -6.54
CA GLY A 113 9.12 0.50 -7.32
C GLY A 113 8.87 -0.86 -6.66
N LEU A 114 9.08 -0.96 -5.35
CA LEU A 114 8.78 -2.18 -4.59
C LEU A 114 7.28 -2.50 -4.61
N SER A 115 6.42 -1.50 -4.41
CA SER A 115 4.97 -1.69 -4.48
C SER A 115 4.51 -2.14 -5.86
N LEU A 116 5.02 -1.53 -6.93
CA LEU A 116 4.64 -1.89 -8.31
C LEU A 116 5.12 -3.30 -8.66
N LEU A 117 6.35 -3.65 -8.29
CA LEU A 117 6.93 -4.97 -8.55
C LEU A 117 6.10 -6.07 -7.89
N THR A 118 5.80 -5.91 -6.60
CA THR A 118 5.03 -6.90 -5.83
C THR A 118 3.57 -6.98 -6.28
N LEU A 119 2.95 -5.85 -6.65
CA LEU A 119 1.60 -5.83 -7.20
C LEU A 119 1.54 -6.56 -8.55
N GLY A 120 2.50 -6.33 -9.43
CA GLY A 120 2.62 -7.06 -10.70
C GLY A 120 2.86 -8.55 -10.49
N ALA A 121 3.76 -8.93 -9.58
CA ALA A 121 4.01 -10.32 -9.25
C ALA A 121 2.77 -11.02 -8.65
N ALA A 122 2.04 -10.36 -7.76
CA ALA A 122 0.79 -10.89 -7.21
C ALA A 122 -0.29 -11.05 -8.29
N ALA A 123 -0.44 -10.07 -9.19
CA ALA A 123 -1.39 -10.13 -10.30
C ALA A 123 -1.10 -11.29 -11.24
N LEU A 124 0.16 -11.46 -11.66
CA LEU A 124 0.57 -12.57 -12.51
C LEU A 124 0.43 -13.92 -11.81
N GLY A 125 0.74 -13.99 -10.51
CA GLY A 125 0.56 -15.20 -9.70
C GLY A 125 -0.90 -15.62 -9.61
N VAL A 126 -1.80 -14.68 -9.28
CA VAL A 126 -3.25 -14.94 -9.23
C VAL A 126 -3.78 -15.35 -10.60
N LEU A 127 -3.36 -14.67 -11.68
CA LEU A 127 -3.74 -15.02 -13.05
C LEU A 127 -3.32 -16.45 -13.41
N GLY A 128 -2.06 -16.82 -13.12
CA GLY A 128 -1.56 -18.17 -13.38
C GLY A 128 -2.33 -19.24 -12.63
N HIS A 129 -2.60 -19.04 -11.33
CA HIS A 129 -3.44 -19.95 -10.55
C HIS A 129 -4.86 -20.07 -11.12
N ALA A 130 -5.48 -18.95 -11.49
CA ALA A 130 -6.83 -18.96 -12.06
C ALA A 130 -6.89 -19.74 -13.37
N LEU A 131 -5.92 -19.52 -14.28
CA LEU A 131 -5.88 -20.21 -15.57
C LEU A 131 -5.65 -21.71 -15.47
N VAL A 132 -4.91 -22.18 -14.46
CA VAL A 132 -4.68 -23.62 -14.24
C VAL A 132 -5.92 -24.33 -13.69
N LEU A 133 -6.82 -23.60 -13.03
CA LEU A 133 -8.03 -24.15 -12.39
C LEU A 133 -9.28 -24.09 -13.27
N LEU A 134 -9.20 -23.44 -14.43
CA LEU A 134 -10.25 -23.39 -15.46
C LEU A 134 -10.07 -24.53 -16.46
#